data_AF-A0A2K6RQS4-F1
#
_entry.id   AF-A0A2K6RQS4-F1
#
_cell.length_a   1.000
_cell.length_b   1.000
_cell.length_c   1.000
_cell.angle_alpha   90.00
_cell.angle_beta   90.00
_cell.angle_gamma   90.00
#
_symmetry.space_group_name_H-M   'P 1'
#
loop_
_entity.id
_entity.type
_entity.pdbx_description
1 polymer ?
#
loop_
_entity_poly.entity_id
_entity_poly.type
_entity_poly.pdbx_seq_one_letter_code
_entity_poly.pdbx_strand_id
1 'polypeptide(L)'
;MSYSDESRLSNLLRRITREDDRDRRLATVKQLKEFIQQPENKLVLVKQLDSILAAVRDVLNESSKLLQELRQEGACCLGLLCASLSYEAEKIFKWIFSKFSSSAKDEVKLLYLCATYKALETVGEKKAFSSVMQVRMKGGKCMIFIFSHTFVETSENRTHDDNSPHNVLVCIS
;
A
#
# COMPACT_ATOMS: atom_id res chain seq x y z
N MET A 1 6.30 -15.90 -23.90
CA MET A 1 6.96 -14.81 -23.14
C MET A 1 6.80 -14.93 -21.61
N SER A 2 5.77 -15.60 -21.05
CA SER A 2 5.52 -15.57 -19.59
C SER A 2 6.57 -16.24 -18.68
N TYR A 3 7.30 -17.27 -19.14
CA TYR A 3 8.33 -17.92 -18.31
C TYR A 3 9.50 -17.01 -17.93
N SER A 4 9.86 -16.06 -18.82
CA SER A 4 10.92 -15.08 -18.55
C SER A 4 10.50 -14.13 -17.43
N ASP A 5 9.26 -13.66 -17.44
CA ASP A 5 8.75 -12.72 -16.44
C ASP A 5 8.52 -13.39 -15.07
N GLU A 6 8.07 -14.65 -15.05
CA GLU A 6 7.97 -15.45 -13.82
C GLU A 6 9.35 -15.67 -13.16
N SER A 7 10.38 -15.98 -13.95
CA SER A 7 11.75 -16.12 -13.44
C SER A 7 12.33 -14.79 -12.98
N ARG A 8 12.06 -13.69 -13.69
CA ARG A 8 12.48 -12.33 -13.31
C ARG A 8 11.87 -11.92 -11.98
N LEU A 9 10.56 -12.10 -11.80
CA LEU A 9 9.88 -11.81 -10.54
C LEU A 9 10.45 -12.65 -9.40
N SER A 10 10.60 -13.96 -9.60
CA SER A 10 11.16 -14.86 -8.59
C SER A 10 12.57 -14.44 -8.15
N ASN A 11 13.41 -13.99 -9.09
CA ASN A 11 14.73 -13.45 -8.80
C ASN A 11 14.68 -12.16 -7.98
N LEU A 12 13.78 -11.22 -8.31
CA LEU A 12 13.57 -10.00 -7.53
C LEU A 12 13.16 -10.33 -6.08
N LEU A 13 12.16 -11.19 -5.90
CA LEU A 13 11.67 -11.58 -4.58
C LEU A 13 12.75 -12.27 -3.72
N ARG A 14 13.57 -13.12 -4.35
CA ARG A 14 14.70 -13.77 -3.68
C ARG A 14 15.75 -12.76 -3.21
N ARG A 15 16.08 -11.77 -4.04
CA ARG A 15 17.06 -10.73 -3.69
C ARG A 15 16.54 -9.79 -2.61
N ILE A 16 15.25 -9.44 -2.67
CA ILE A 16 14.59 -8.65 -1.63
C ILE A 16 14.60 -9.35 -0.27
N THR A 17 14.73 -10.68 -0.19
CA THR A 17 14.71 -11.39 1.10
C THR A 17 16.09 -11.80 1.60
N ARG A 18 17.09 -11.94 0.71
CA ARG A 18 18.39 -12.55 1.04
C ARG A 18 19.61 -11.64 0.84
N GLU A 19 19.43 -10.47 0.23
CA GLU A 19 20.55 -9.54 0.02
C GLU A 19 20.85 -8.80 1.34
N ASP A 20 22.11 -8.85 1.79
CA ASP A 20 22.55 -8.18 3.02
C ASP A 20 22.83 -6.68 2.82
N ASP A 21 23.24 -6.30 1.60
CA ASP A 21 23.53 -4.92 1.27
C ASP A 21 22.25 -4.11 1.09
N ARG A 22 22.07 -3.10 1.95
CA ARG A 22 20.87 -2.27 1.99
C ARG A 22 20.58 -1.59 0.65
N ASP A 23 21.58 -0.98 0.03
CA ASP A 23 21.38 -0.13 -1.14
C ASP A 23 21.05 -0.97 -2.38
N ARG A 24 21.67 -2.14 -2.52
CA ARG A 24 21.31 -3.16 -3.54
C ARG A 24 19.91 -3.70 -3.32
N ARG A 25 19.54 -3.96 -2.06
CA ARG A 25 18.21 -4.45 -1.70
C ARG A 25 17.14 -3.41 -2.01
N LEU A 26 17.39 -2.14 -1.68
CA LEU A 26 16.53 -1.01 -2.01
C LEU A 26 16.36 -0.84 -3.52
N ALA A 27 17.45 -0.91 -4.29
CA ALA A 27 17.38 -0.90 -5.75
C ALA A 27 16.51 -2.04 -6.29
N THR A 28 16.59 -3.22 -5.69
CA THR A 28 15.77 -4.38 -6.06
C THR A 28 14.28 -4.16 -5.74
N VAL A 29 13.94 -3.56 -4.60
CA VAL A 29 12.54 -3.22 -4.29
C VAL A 29 12.00 -2.17 -5.27
N LYS A 30 12.81 -1.17 -5.66
CA LYS A 30 12.44 -0.19 -6.69
C LYS A 30 12.18 -0.86 -8.05
N GLN A 31 12.99 -1.86 -8.43
CA GLN A 31 12.74 -2.68 -9.62
C GLN A 31 11.45 -3.51 -9.52
N LEU A 32 11.13 -4.05 -8.33
CA LEU A 32 9.85 -4.74 -8.11
C LEU A 32 8.68 -3.77 -8.27
N LYS A 33 8.79 -2.55 -7.75
CA LYS A 33 7.77 -1.51 -7.94
C LYS A 33 7.50 -1.25 -9.41
N GLU A 34 8.55 -1.02 -10.20
CA GLU A 34 8.44 -0.80 -11.64
C GLU A 34 7.78 -2.00 -12.33
N PHE A 35 8.15 -3.23 -11.94
CA PHE A 35 7.57 -4.45 -12.47
C PHE A 35 6.06 -4.57 -12.19
N ILE A 36 5.61 -4.18 -11.00
CA ILE A 36 4.19 -4.20 -10.58
C ILE A 36 3.34 -3.21 -11.39
N GLN A 37 3.92 -2.09 -11.81
CA GLN A 37 3.21 -1.04 -12.55
C GLN A 37 3.01 -1.37 -14.03
N GLN A 38 3.80 -2.29 -14.59
CA GLN A 38 3.65 -2.70 -16.00
C GLN A 38 2.39 -3.56 -16.19
N PRO A 39 1.46 -3.16 -17.08
CA PRO A 39 0.20 -3.88 -17.27
C PRO A 39 0.38 -5.29 -17.86
N GLU A 40 1.47 -5.55 -18.59
CA GLU A 40 1.77 -6.86 -19.18
C GLU A 40 2.07 -7.92 -18.10
N ASN A 41 2.55 -7.48 -16.93
CA ASN A 41 2.96 -8.37 -15.86
C ASN A 41 1.79 -8.84 -14.98
N LYS A 42 0.57 -8.31 -15.17
CA LYS A 42 -0.60 -8.59 -14.31
C LYS A 42 -0.85 -10.08 -14.09
N LEU A 43 -0.76 -10.90 -15.15
CA LEU A 43 -1.00 -12.34 -15.04
C LEU A 43 0.03 -13.03 -14.12
N VAL A 44 1.30 -12.63 -14.22
CA VAL A 44 2.39 -13.17 -13.39
C VAL A 44 2.23 -12.71 -11.93
N LEU A 45 1.84 -11.45 -11.72
CA LEU A 45 1.57 -10.90 -10.39
C LEU A 45 0.42 -11.64 -9.67
N VAL A 46 -0.66 -11.98 -10.39
CA VAL A 46 -1.76 -12.77 -9.81
C VAL A 46 -1.28 -14.18 -9.44
N LYS A 47 -0.56 -14.85 -10.34
CA LYS A 47 -0.04 -16.22 -10.10
C LYS A 47 0.89 -16.30 -8.89
N GLN A 48 1.72 -15.27 -8.67
CA GLN A 48 2.70 -15.23 -7.58
C GLN A 48 2.31 -14.31 -6.43
N LEU A 49 1.03 -13.93 -6.33
CA LEU A 49 0.54 -12.96 -5.35
C LEU A 49 0.97 -13.31 -3.92
N ASP A 50 0.79 -14.56 -3.51
CA ASP A 50 1.14 -15.00 -2.15
C ASP A 50 2.65 -14.90 -1.88
N SER A 51 3.50 -15.19 -2.88
CA SER A 51 4.95 -15.04 -2.80
C SER A 51 5.37 -13.58 -2.67
N ILE A 52 4.72 -12.67 -3.42
CA ILE A 52 4.97 -11.23 -3.33
C ILE A 52 4.56 -10.71 -1.94
N LEU A 53 3.36 -11.06 -1.48
CA LEU A 53 2.84 -10.65 -0.17
C LEU A 53 3.75 -11.14 0.97
N ALA A 54 4.27 -12.37 0.88
CA ALA A 54 5.22 -12.90 1.85
C ALA A 54 6.54 -12.10 1.86
N ALA A 55 7.15 -11.87 0.69
CA ALA A 55 8.40 -11.14 0.60
C ALA A 55 8.27 -9.69 1.11
N VAL A 56 7.21 -8.99 0.73
CA VAL A 56 6.95 -7.61 1.18
C VAL A 56 6.66 -7.57 2.68
N ARG A 57 5.89 -8.52 3.21
CA ARG A 57 5.67 -8.64 4.67
C ARG A 57 6.98 -8.72 5.42
N ASP A 58 7.90 -9.56 4.95
CA ASP A 58 9.16 -9.81 5.63
C ASP A 58 9.99 -8.51 5.69
N VAL A 59 10.04 -7.76 4.58
CA VAL A 59 10.63 -6.40 4.55
C VAL A 59 9.98 -5.47 5.56
N LEU A 60 8.64 -5.38 5.58
CA LEU A 60 7.89 -4.48 6.46
C LEU A 60 8.12 -4.75 7.95
N ASN A 61 8.34 -6.02 8.32
CA ASN A 61 8.52 -6.47 9.70
C ASN A 61 9.95 -6.35 10.23
N GLU A 62 10.90 -5.96 9.38
CA GLU A 62 12.26 -5.70 9.83
C GLU A 62 12.32 -4.52 10.79
N SER A 63 13.09 -4.69 11.86
CA SER A 63 13.09 -3.76 13.00
C SER A 63 14.20 -2.71 12.93
N SER A 64 15.08 -2.80 11.93
CA SER A 64 16.20 -1.87 11.80
C SER A 64 15.72 -0.51 11.29
N LYS A 65 15.99 0.55 12.06
CA LYS A 65 15.71 1.93 11.64
C LYS A 65 16.46 2.33 10.37
N LEU A 66 17.63 1.72 10.11
CA LEU A 66 18.42 1.95 8.90
C LEU A 66 17.71 1.48 7.62
N LEU A 67 16.67 0.66 7.77
CA LEU A 67 15.87 0.11 6.68
C LEU A 67 14.54 0.85 6.49
N GLN A 68 14.36 2.02 7.11
CA GLN A 68 13.10 2.76 7.00
C GLN A 68 12.74 3.07 5.54
N GLU A 69 13.69 3.53 4.71
CA GLU A 69 13.44 3.78 3.28
C GLU A 69 13.03 2.50 2.55
N LEU A 70 13.73 1.39 2.79
CA LEU A 70 13.41 0.09 2.22
C LEU A 70 11.99 -0.36 2.59
N ARG A 71 11.60 -0.18 3.86
CA ARG A 71 10.27 -0.54 4.38
C ARG A 71 9.17 0.32 3.75
N GLN A 72 9.42 1.62 3.59
CA GLN A 72 8.50 2.54 2.90
C GLN A 72 8.32 2.15 1.43
N GLU A 73 9.41 1.81 0.74
CA GLU A 73 9.34 1.34 -0.64
C GLU A 73 8.58 0.00 -0.75
N GLY A 74 8.75 -0.89 0.21
CA GLY A 74 7.97 -2.13 0.33
C GLY A 74 6.47 -1.86 0.52
N ALA A 75 6.10 -0.90 1.38
CA ALA A 75 4.72 -0.50 1.58
C ALA A 75 4.11 0.12 0.31
N CYS A 76 4.91 0.91 -0.42
CA CYS A 76 4.52 1.45 -1.73
C CYS A 76 4.25 0.34 -2.75
N CYS A 77 5.11 -0.69 -2.81
CA CYS A 77 4.89 -1.86 -3.66
C CYS A 77 3.57 -2.56 -3.34
N LEU A 78 3.24 -2.72 -2.06
CA LEU A 78 1.98 -3.35 -1.62
C LEU A 78 0.75 -2.54 -2.05
N GLY A 79 0.81 -1.22 -1.92
CA GLY A 79 -0.26 -0.33 -2.37
C GLY A 79 -0.46 -0.37 -3.89
N LEU A 80 0.64 -0.29 -4.64
CA LEU A 80 0.61 -0.40 -6.10
C LEU A 80 0.13 -1.77 -6.58
N LEU A 81 0.51 -2.86 -5.88
CA LEU A 81 0.03 -4.20 -6.19
C LEU A 81 -1.50 -4.28 -6.08
N CYS A 82 -2.06 -3.68 -5.03
CA CYS A 82 -3.51 -3.60 -4.86
C CYS A 82 -4.20 -2.80 -5.97
N ALA A 83 -3.59 -1.70 -6.42
CA ALA A 83 -4.11 -0.88 -7.52
C ALA A 83 -3.99 -1.61 -8.88
N SER A 84 -2.86 -2.26 -9.14
CA SER A 84 -2.59 -3.01 -10.37
C SER A 84 -3.49 -4.24 -10.51
N LEU A 85 -3.81 -4.89 -9.38
CA LEU A 85 -4.64 -6.10 -9.30
C LEU A 85 -6.03 -5.79 -8.74
N SER A 86 -6.72 -4.81 -9.32
CA SER A 86 -8.03 -4.33 -8.83
C SER A 86 -9.07 -5.45 -8.57
N TYR A 87 -9.05 -6.55 -9.33
CA TYR A 87 -9.92 -7.71 -9.11
C TYR A 87 -9.59 -8.52 -7.85
N GLU A 88 -8.32 -8.54 -7.45
CA GLU A 88 -7.82 -9.19 -6.22
C GLU A 88 -7.75 -8.21 -5.05
N ALA A 89 -8.16 -6.95 -5.23
CA ALA A 89 -8.00 -5.90 -4.22
C ALA A 89 -8.67 -6.28 -2.89
N GLU A 90 -9.84 -6.92 -2.91
CA GLU A 90 -10.50 -7.39 -1.70
C GLU A 90 -9.64 -8.41 -0.94
N LYS A 91 -9.03 -9.37 -1.64
CA LYS A 91 -8.13 -10.37 -1.06
C LYS A 91 -6.90 -9.69 -0.45
N ILE A 92 -6.31 -8.74 -1.18
CA ILE A 92 -5.12 -7.99 -0.74
C ILE A 92 -5.45 -7.14 0.49
N PHE A 93 -6.54 -6.37 0.48
CA PHE A 93 -6.97 -5.56 1.63
C PHE A 93 -7.29 -6.42 2.85
N LYS A 94 -8.02 -7.53 2.69
CA LYS A 94 -8.26 -8.49 3.79
C LYS A 94 -6.96 -8.98 4.39
N TRP A 95 -5.97 -9.31 3.55
CA TRP A 95 -4.65 -9.71 4.01
C TRP A 95 -3.93 -8.56 4.74
N ILE A 96 -3.95 -7.34 4.20
CA ILE A 96 -3.35 -6.15 4.83
C ILE A 96 -3.94 -5.92 6.22
N PHE A 97 -5.27 -5.88 6.33
CA PHE A 97 -5.95 -5.61 7.61
C PHE A 97 -5.75 -6.75 8.61
N SER A 98 -5.67 -8.00 8.14
CA SER A 98 -5.29 -9.13 8.99
C SER A 98 -3.88 -8.94 9.57
N LYS A 99 -2.89 -8.55 8.73
CA LYS A 99 -1.51 -8.33 9.19
C LYS A 99 -1.37 -7.10 10.09
N PHE A 100 -2.04 -6.01 9.74
CA PHE A 100 -2.16 -4.82 10.58
C PHE A 100 -2.67 -5.16 11.99
N SER A 101 -3.77 -5.91 12.07
CA SER A 101 -4.40 -6.27 13.35
C SER A 101 -3.54 -7.23 14.18
N SER A 102 -2.77 -8.10 13.52
CA SER A 102 -1.87 -9.05 14.19
C SER A 102 -0.53 -8.44 14.62
N SER A 103 -0.17 -7.27 14.13
CA SER A 103 1.12 -6.63 14.45
C SER A 103 1.08 -6.02 15.85
N ALA A 104 2.10 -6.31 16.67
CA ALA A 104 2.31 -5.62 17.95
C ALA A 104 3.10 -4.31 17.81
N LYS A 105 3.75 -4.08 16.66
CA LYS A 105 4.62 -2.92 16.42
C LYS A 105 3.88 -1.83 15.66
N ASP A 106 3.75 -0.65 16.27
CA ASP A 106 3.02 0.47 15.65
C ASP A 106 3.69 1.00 14.38
N GLU A 107 5.03 0.96 14.30
CA GLU A 107 5.75 1.28 13.06
C GLU A 107 5.37 0.36 11.89
N VAL A 108 5.13 -0.93 12.14
CA VAL A 108 4.70 -1.89 11.12
C VAL A 108 3.23 -1.64 10.75
N LYS A 109 2.38 -1.32 11.74
CA LYS A 109 0.98 -0.93 11.50
C LYS A 109 0.89 0.30 10.60
N LEU A 110 1.72 1.31 10.87
CA LEU A 110 1.81 2.52 10.06
C LEU A 110 2.15 2.18 8.60
N LEU A 111 3.10 1.28 8.35
CA LEU A 111 3.44 0.85 6.99
C LEU A 111 2.27 0.19 6.25
N TYR A 112 1.46 -0.64 6.93
CA TYR A 112 0.26 -1.21 6.34
C TYR A 112 -0.81 -0.14 6.01
N LEU A 113 -0.94 0.89 6.85
CA LEU A 113 -1.79 2.04 6.56
C LEU A 113 -1.25 2.85 5.38
N CYS A 114 0.06 3.08 5.30
CA CYS A 114 0.69 3.74 4.15
C CYS A 114 0.44 2.97 2.84
N ALA A 115 0.55 1.63 2.86
CA ALA A 115 0.22 0.81 1.69
C ALA A 115 -1.25 0.95 1.28
N THR A 116 -2.15 0.95 2.26
CA THR A 116 -3.60 1.13 2.03
C THR A 116 -3.89 2.50 1.42
N TYR A 117 -3.32 3.56 2.00
CA TYR A 117 -3.41 4.91 1.48
C TYR A 117 -2.87 4.97 0.04
N LYS A 118 -1.71 4.39 -0.22
CA LYS A 118 -1.10 4.41 -1.56
C LYS A 118 -1.95 3.70 -2.60
N ALA A 119 -2.57 2.57 -2.26
CA ALA A 119 -3.51 1.87 -3.15
C ALA A 119 -4.68 2.78 -3.53
N LEU A 120 -5.24 3.48 -2.54
CA LEU A 120 -6.42 4.32 -2.71
C LEU A 120 -6.08 5.63 -3.41
N GLU A 121 -4.92 6.23 -3.15
CA GLU A 121 -4.39 7.37 -3.90
C GLU A 121 -4.24 7.01 -5.39
N THR A 122 -3.68 5.83 -5.69
CA THR A 122 -3.45 5.38 -7.07
C THR A 122 -4.75 5.11 -7.84
N VAL A 123 -5.86 4.84 -7.14
CA VAL A 123 -7.16 4.51 -7.74
C VAL A 123 -8.22 5.59 -7.51
N GLY A 124 -7.95 6.57 -6.64
CA GLY A 124 -8.83 7.69 -6.32
C GLY A 124 -9.15 8.55 -7.53
N GLU A 125 -8.30 8.54 -8.56
CA GLU A 125 -8.58 9.15 -9.85
C GLU A 125 -9.65 8.39 -10.68
N LYS A 126 -10.02 7.14 -10.31
CA LYS A 126 -10.78 6.21 -11.16
C LYS A 126 -12.07 5.60 -10.59
N LYS A 127 -12.58 6.02 -9.41
CA LYS A 127 -13.83 5.46 -8.78
C LYS A 127 -13.85 3.91 -8.61
N ALA A 128 -12.74 3.20 -8.81
CA ALA A 128 -12.74 1.74 -8.97
C ALA A 128 -12.83 0.93 -7.67
N PHE A 129 -12.90 1.58 -6.50
CA PHE A 129 -13.03 0.93 -5.19
C PHE A 129 -14.35 1.23 -4.46
N SER A 130 -15.39 1.68 -5.17
CA SER A 130 -16.68 2.01 -4.56
C SER A 130 -17.31 0.84 -3.78
N SER A 131 -17.09 -0.41 -4.21
CA SER A 131 -17.53 -1.63 -3.54
C SER A 131 -16.73 -1.98 -2.28
N VAL A 132 -15.42 -1.66 -2.26
CA VAL A 132 -14.53 -1.92 -1.11
C VAL A 132 -14.67 -0.85 -0.03
N MET A 133 -14.90 0.41 -0.43
CA MET A 133 -15.21 1.53 0.48
C MET A 133 -16.53 1.35 1.25
N GLN A 134 -17.39 0.41 0.83
CA GLN A 134 -18.62 0.03 1.54
C GLN A 134 -18.41 -1.01 2.65
N VAL A 135 -17.17 -1.47 2.91
CA VAL A 135 -16.88 -2.42 3.99
C VAL A 135 -17.05 -1.74 5.36
N ARG A 136 -18.30 -1.82 5.82
CA ARG A 136 -18.82 -1.35 7.10
C ARG A 136 -18.29 -2.25 8.21
N MET A 137 -17.28 -1.80 8.95
CA MET A 137 -16.80 -2.51 10.13
C MET A 137 -17.87 -2.46 11.23
N LYS A 138 -18.47 -3.61 11.54
CA LYS A 138 -19.17 -3.83 12.81
C LYS A 138 -18.11 -3.85 13.92
N GLY A 139 -17.81 -2.67 14.47
CA GLY A 139 -16.92 -2.49 15.60
C GLY A 139 -15.80 -1.49 15.34
N GLY A 140 -16.08 -0.20 15.61
CA GLY A 140 -15.03 0.76 16.01
C GLY A 140 -14.40 1.63 14.92
N LYS A 141 -15.20 2.54 14.33
CA LYS A 141 -14.96 3.97 14.00
C LYS A 141 -13.63 4.51 13.42
N CYS A 142 -12.51 3.78 13.36
CA CYS A 142 -11.22 4.42 13.06
C CYS A 142 -10.96 4.60 11.55
N MET A 143 -11.38 3.64 10.72
CA MET A 143 -11.02 3.66 9.30
C MET A 143 -11.78 4.72 8.50
N ILE A 144 -13.05 5.03 8.81
CA ILE A 144 -13.75 6.12 8.09
C ILE A 144 -13.28 7.50 8.58
N PHE A 145 -12.90 7.64 9.86
CA PHE A 145 -12.49 8.93 10.42
C PHE A 145 -11.14 9.42 9.88
N ILE A 146 -10.15 8.54 9.73
CA ILE A 146 -8.89 8.90 9.04
C ILE A 146 -9.19 9.31 7.59
N PHE A 147 -10.11 8.60 6.93
CA PHE A 147 -10.45 8.84 5.53
C PHE A 147 -11.26 10.11 5.28
N SER A 148 -12.15 10.52 6.19
CA SER A 148 -12.89 11.78 6.06
C SER A 148 -11.99 13.00 6.28
N HIS A 149 -11.04 12.95 7.22
CA HIS A 149 -10.14 14.09 7.46
C HIS A 149 -9.13 14.28 6.32
N THR A 150 -8.50 13.22 5.81
CA THR A 150 -7.50 13.34 4.73
C THR A 150 -8.13 13.66 3.37
N PHE A 151 -9.37 13.22 3.11
CA PHE A 151 -10.08 13.54 1.86
C PHE A 151 -10.66 14.97 1.84
N VAL A 152 -11.13 15.48 2.99
CA VAL A 152 -11.58 16.88 3.09
C VAL A 152 -10.41 17.83 2.83
N GLU A 153 -9.25 17.60 3.45
CA GLU A 153 -8.05 18.43 3.25
C GLU A 153 -7.52 18.44 1.80
N THR A 154 -7.73 17.37 1.03
CA THR A 154 -7.32 17.32 -0.39
C THR A 154 -8.35 17.90 -1.37
N SER A 155 -9.59 18.13 -0.91
CA SER A 155 -10.64 18.75 -1.73
C SER A 155 -10.75 20.27 -1.56
N GLU A 156 -10.25 20.84 -0.45
CA GLU A 156 -10.35 22.29 -0.18
C GLU A 156 -9.20 23.14 -0.74
N ASN A 157 -8.11 22.56 -1.23
CA ASN A 157 -6.94 23.35 -1.66
C ASN A 157 -6.85 23.64 -3.17
N ARG A 158 -7.99 23.70 -3.86
CA ARG A 158 -8.06 24.16 -5.27
C ARG A 158 -9.27 25.06 -5.51
N THR A 159 -9.25 26.26 -4.93
CA THR A 159 -9.83 27.46 -5.57
C THR A 159 -9.16 28.70 -5.00
N HIS A 160 -8.71 29.56 -5.92
CA HIS A 160 -8.16 30.88 -5.68
C HIS A 160 -9.22 31.82 -5.08
N ASP A 161 -8.76 32.68 -4.17
CA ASP A 161 -9.26 33.99 -3.76
C ASP A 161 -10.58 34.18 -2.98
N ASP A 162 -10.41 35.08 -2.00
CA ASP A 162 -11.35 35.97 -1.31
C ASP A 162 -12.17 35.53 -0.08
N ASN A 163 -11.69 36.03 1.08
CA ASN A 163 -12.42 36.79 2.10
C ASN A 163 -13.18 36.06 3.25
N SER A 164 -12.54 36.07 4.43
CA SER A 164 -13.11 36.08 5.80
C SER A 164 -13.81 34.84 6.40
N PRO A 165 -13.85 34.72 7.75
CA PRO A 165 -13.66 33.45 8.44
C PRO A 165 -14.94 32.90 9.07
N HIS A 166 -15.19 31.61 8.87
CA HIS A 166 -16.10 30.86 9.73
C HIS A 166 -15.45 29.56 10.19
N ASN A 167 -15.19 29.53 11.50
CA ASN A 167 -14.74 28.40 12.29
C ASN A 167 -15.51 27.11 11.99
N VAL A 168 -14.79 26.01 11.78
CA VAL A 168 -15.34 24.66 11.99
C VAL A 168 -14.61 24.03 13.17
N LEU A 169 -15.29 24.14 14.32
CA LEU A 169 -14.97 23.45 15.56
C LEU A 169 -15.21 21.94 15.37
N VAL A 170 -14.17 21.12 15.46
CA VAL A 170 -14.31 19.66 15.47
C VAL A 170 -14.38 19.19 16.93
N CYS A 171 -15.59 18.88 17.38
CA CYS A 171 -15.83 18.25 18.67
C CYS A 171 -15.39 16.78 18.65
N ILE A 172 -14.56 16.40 19.62
CA ILE A 172 -14.22 15.02 19.94
C ILE A 172 -15.13 14.57 21.10
N SER A 173 -15.84 13.45 20.94
CA SER A 173 -16.49 12.72 22.04
C SER A 173 -16.35 11.22 21.82
#